data_AF-A0A257LKD3-F1
#
_entry.id   AF-A0A257LKD3-F1
#
_cell.length_a   1.000
_cell.length_b   1.000
_cell.length_c   1.000
_cell.angle_alpha   90.00
_cell.angle_beta   90.00
_cell.angle_gamma   90.00
#
_symmetry.space_group_name_H-M   'P 1'
#
loop_
_entity.id
_entity.type
_entity.pdbx_description
1 polymer ?
#
loop_
_entity_poly.entity_id
_entity_poly.type
_entity_poly.pdbx_seq_one_letter_code
_entity_poly.pdbx_strand_id
1 'polypeptide(L)' 'EGAVVAAARDVGVGVYPVSPLYAGPPARSQPRPAGLIVGYASLDVAQIRQGVRALAAALRGLVQAGGQGPAV' A
#
# COMPACT_ATOMS: atom_id res chain seq x y z
N GLU A 1 -2.69 2.88 -6.29
CA GLU A 1 -1.52 2.48 -5.48
C GLU A 1 -0.82 3.68 -4.82
N GLY A 2 -0.64 4.81 -5.50
CA GLY A 2 0.08 5.99 -4.96
C GLY A 2 -0.35 6.45 -3.56
N ALA A 3 -1.67 6.54 -3.30
CA ALA A 3 -2.19 6.90 -1.98
C ALA A 3 -1.74 5.93 -0.87
N VAL A 4 -1.70 4.63 -1.16
CA VAL A 4 -1.24 3.60 -0.22
C VAL A 4 0.25 3.73 0.04
N VAL A 5 1.04 3.96 -1.00
CA VAL A 5 2.50 4.16 -0.88
C VAL A 5 2.81 5.42 -0.05
N ALA A 6 2.07 6.51 -0.24
CA ALA A 6 2.21 7.73 0.54
C ALA A 6 1.89 7.49 2.02
N ALA A 7 0.71 6.94 2.32
CA ALA A 7 0.31 6.69 3.72
C ALA A 7 1.24 5.71 4.44
N ALA A 8 1.78 4.71 3.74
CA ALA A 8 2.77 3.80 4.31
C ALA A 8 4.09 4.52 4.66
N ARG A 9 4.55 5.44 3.80
CA ARG A 9 5.75 6.25 4.05
C ARG A 9 5.59 7.15 5.27
N ASP A 10 4.41 7.74 5.46
CA ASP A 10 4.12 8.61 6.61
C ASP A 10 4.25 7.88 7.95
N VAL A 11 4.06 6.56 7.97
CA VAL A 11 4.24 5.70 9.15
C VAL A 11 5.59 4.96 9.16
N GLY A 12 6.52 5.35 8.30
CA GLY A 12 7.88 4.78 8.24
C GLY A 12 7.97 3.40 7.57
N VAL A 13 6.96 2.99 6.79
CA VAL A 13 6.95 1.70 6.08
C VAL A 13 7.21 1.91 4.58
N GLY A 14 8.31 1.34 4.09
CA GLY A 14 8.62 1.31 2.66
C GLY A 14 7.86 0.21 1.92
N VAL A 15 6.98 0.58 1.00
CA VAL A 15 6.32 -0.33 0.05
C VAL A 15 6.44 0.22 -1.37
N TYR A 16 6.45 -0.67 -2.36
CA TYR A 16 6.57 -0.30 -3.77
C TYR A 16 5.39 -0.82 -4.58
N PRO A 17 4.87 -0.07 -5.56
CA PRO A 17 3.80 -0.56 -6.42
C PRO A 17 4.28 -1.74 -7.26
N VAL A 18 3.41 -2.71 -7.52
CA VAL A 18 3.71 -3.82 -8.44
C VAL A 18 3.63 -3.39 -9.90
N SER A 19 2.85 -2.35 -10.20
CA SER A 19 2.57 -1.88 -11.57
C SER A 19 3.80 -1.72 -12.48
N PRO A 20 4.95 -1.19 -12.03
CA PRO A 20 6.16 -1.07 -12.86
C PRO A 20 6.77 -2.41 -13.31
N LEU A 21 6.35 -3.54 -12.72
CA LEU A 21 6.85 -4.87 -13.05
C LEU A 21 6.00 -5.62 -14.08
N TYR A 22 4.86 -5.07 -14.53
CA TYR A 22 4.06 -5.70 -15.57
C TYR A 22 4.76 -5.59 -16.93
N ALA A 23 4.85 -6.73 -17.64
CA ALA A 23 5.52 -6.83 -18.94
C ALA A 23 4.77 -6.14 -20.10
N GLY A 24 3.50 -5.77 -19.90
CA GLY A 24 2.66 -5.13 -20.91
C GLY A 24 2.24 -3.72 -20.50
N PRO A 25 1.79 -2.89 -21.46
CA PRO A 25 1.29 -1.55 -21.16
C PRO A 25 0.13 -1.63 -20.15
N PRO A 26 -0.03 -0.63 -19.28
CA PRO A 26 -1.08 -0.62 -18.28
C PRO A 26 -2.44 -0.77 -18.97
N ALA A 27 -3.11 -1.89 -18.70
CA ALA A 27 -4.46 -2.14 -19.21
C ALA A 27 -5.40 -1.09 -18.60
N ARG A 28 -5.79 -0.09 -19.41
CA ARG A 28 -6.61 1.05 -18.96
C ARG A 28 -8.04 0.69 -18.53
N SER A 29 -8.46 -0.56 -18.72
CA SER A 29 -9.90 -0.89 -18.77
C SER A 29 -10.39 -1.84 -17.67
N GLN A 30 -9.54 -2.26 -16.73
CA GLN A 30 -9.98 -3.14 -15.64
C GLN A 30 -9.53 -2.59 -14.29
N PRO A 31 -10.47 -2.35 -13.35
CA PRO A 31 -10.12 -2.07 -11.97
C PRO A 31 -9.31 -3.26 -11.44
N ARG A 32 -8.03 -3.04 -11.14
CA ARG A 32 -7.16 -4.03 -10.50
C ARG A 32 -6.99 -3.67 -9.04
N PRO A 33 -7.01 -4.64 -8.12
CA PRO A 33 -6.57 -4.42 -6.76
C PRO A 33 -5.18 -3.78 -6.75
N ALA A 34 -4.92 -2.89 -5.79
CA ALA A 34 -3.60 -2.32 -5.59
C ALA A 34 -2.61 -3.42 -5.16
N GLY A 35 -1.55 -3.64 -5.94
CA GLY A 35 -0.51 -4.61 -5.63
C GLY A 35 0.74 -3.93 -5.07
N LEU A 36 1.33 -4.52 -4.05
CA LEU A 36 2.51 -3.98 -3.37
C LEU A 36 3.60 -5.02 -3.21
N ILE A 37 4.84 -4.56 -3.28
CA ILE A 37 6.04 -5.33 -2.97
C ILE A 37 6.55 -4.88 -1.60
N VAL A 38 6.86 -5.85 -0.76
CA VAL A 38 7.41 -5.66 0.59
C VAL A 38 8.71 -6.43 0.71
N GLY A 39 9.83 -5.70 0.84
CA GLY A 39 11.13 -6.32 1.10
C GLY A 39 11.31 -6.58 2.60
N TYR A 40 11.78 -7.78 2.96
CA TYR A 40 11.99 -8.18 4.36
C TYR A 40 13.40 -8.68 4.66
N ALA A 41 14.26 -8.84 3.64
CA ALA A 41 15.55 -9.53 3.77
C ALA A 41 16.49 -8.94 4.84
N SER A 42 16.43 -7.63 5.07
CA SER A 42 17.26 -6.94 6.06
C SER A 42 16.59 -6.75 7.43
N LEU A 43 15.40 -7.32 7.64
CA LEU A 43 14.60 -7.11 8.85
C LEU A 43 14.56 -8.36 9.73
N ASP A 44 14.63 -8.14 11.05
CA ASP A 44 14.30 -9.19 12.02
C ASP A 44 12.78 -9.38 12.16
N VAL A 45 12.37 -10.45 12.86
CA VAL A 45 10.95 -10.78 13.06
C VAL A 45 10.20 -9.69 13.83
N ALA A 46 10.84 -9.01 14.78
CA ALA A 46 10.21 -7.95 15.55
C ALA A 46 9.95 -6.71 14.68
N GLN A 47 10.91 -6.34 13.83
CA GLN A 47 10.79 -5.28 12.84
C GLN A 47 9.73 -5.59 11.79
N ILE A 48 9.65 -6.83 11.30
CA ILE A 48 8.58 -7.26 10.38
C ILE A 48 7.22 -7.09 11.06
N ARG A 49 7.05 -7.57 12.30
CA ARG A 49 5.80 -7.43 13.04
C ARG A 49 5.41 -5.98 13.27
N GLN A 50 6.39 -5.12 13.59
CA GLN A 50 6.18 -3.69 13.76
C GLN A 50 5.71 -3.04 12.44
N GLY A 51 6.42 -3.31 11.35
CA GLY A 51 6.08 -2.78 10.02
C GLY A 51 4.69 -3.21 9.56
N VAL A 52 4.33 -4.48 9.74
CA VAL A 52 2.99 -4.99 9.39
C VAL A 52 1.89 -4.28 10.19
N ARG A 53 2.08 -4.05 11.50
CA ARG A 53 1.10 -3.32 12.32
C ARG A 53 0.95 -1.86 11.88
N ALA A 54 2.06 -1.17 11.62
CA ALA A 54 2.05 0.21 11.15
C ALA A 54 1.35 0.33 9.78
N LEU A 55 1.68 -0.57 8.85
CA LEU A 55 1.02 -0.62 7.54
C LEU A 55 -0.49 -0.87 7.65
N ALA A 56 -0.90 -1.81 8.50
CA ALA A 56 -2.32 -2.09 8.73
C ALA A 56 -3.08 -0.90 9.33
N ALA A 57 -2.44 -0.07 10.14
CA ALA A 57 -3.03 1.16 10.65
C ALA A 57 -3.21 2.20 9.53
N ALA A 58 -2.18 2.43 8.71
CA ALA A 58 -2.24 3.35 7.58
C ALA A 58 -3.32 2.96 6.56
N LEU A 59 -3.41 1.67 6.21
CA LEU A 59 -4.44 1.15 5.30
C LEU A 59 -5.86 1.36 5.84
N ARG A 60 -6.08 1.10 7.13
CA ARG A 60 -7.37 1.36 7.77
C ARG A 60 -7.71 2.84 7.71
N GLY A 61 -6.77 3.73 8.02
CA GLY A 61 -6.95 5.18 7.90
C GLY A 61 -7.38 5.61 6.49
N LEU A 62 -6.72 5.08 5.47
CA LEU A 62 -7.08 5.34 4.07
C LEU A 62 -8.48 4.84 3.70
N VAL A 63 -8.87 3.64 4.13
CA VAL A 63 -10.22 3.10 3.86
C VAL A 63 -11.29 3.94 4.54
N GLN A 64 -11.06 4.39 5.77
CA GLN A 64 -12.00 5.27 6.48
C GLN A 64 -12.12 6.64 5.80
N ALA A 65 -11.01 7.21 5.33
CA ALA A 65 -11.02 8.45 4.55
C ALA A 65 -11.73 8.29 3.18
N GLY A 66 -11.59 7.14 2.54
CA GLY A 66 -12.28 6.82 1.28
C GLY A 66 -13.77 6.48 1.44
N GLY A 67 -14.18 6.02 2.62
CA GLY A 67 -15.58 5.77 2.97
C GLY A 67 -16.37 7.01 3.39
N GLN A 68 -15.69 8.17 3.50
CA GLN A 68 -16.27 9.48 3.86
C GLN A 68 -16.45 10.39 2.63
N GLY A 69 -16.67 9.81 1.44
CA GLY A 69 -17.10 10.57 0.26
C GLY A 69 -18.50 11.17 0.45
N PRO A 70 -18.82 12.33 -0.15
CA PRO A 70 -20.09 13.01 0.08
C PRO A 70 -21.25 12.08 -0.28
N ALA A 71 -22.20 11.91 0.65
CA ALA A 71 -23.51 11.38 0.33
C ALA A 71 -24.12 12.28 -0.75
N VAL A 72 -24.27 11.74 -1.96
CA VAL A 72 -25.06 12.35 -3.05
C VAL A 72 -26.52 11.95 -2.88
#